data_AF-A0A6P5MMI6-F1
#
_entry.id   AF-A0A6P5MMI6-F1
#
_cell.length_a   1.000
_cell.length_b   1.000
_cell.length_c   1.000
_cell.angle_alpha   90.00
_cell.angle_beta   90.00
_cell.angle_gamma   90.00
#
_symmetry.space_group_name_H-M   'P 1'
#
loop_
_entity.id
_entity.type
_entity.pdbx_description
1 polymer ?
#
loop_
_entity_poly.entity_id
_entity_poly.type
_entity_poly.pdbx_seq_one_letter_code
_entity_poly.pdbx_strand_id
1 'polypeptide(L)'
;MHEAIRKRRLDDDSFLWILSTRSISQLRETFATYQQLFDHSLEQDIANCGEDDLENLLIAAIRCTCNPEKHFAKVIRESMIGIGTDEESLNRAIVSRAEVDMLKIEIEYAAMFDSNLVKDVCGDTSGSYQNFLMTLMGKDPLE
;
A
#
# COMPACT_ATOMS: atom_id res chain seq x y z
N MET A 1 17.47 13.08 4.64
CA MET A 1 16.60 11.91 4.90
C MET A 1 17.30 10.85 5.73
N HIS A 2 18.38 10.22 5.24
CA HIS A 2 19.11 9.20 6.00
C HIS A 2 19.54 9.64 7.41
N GLU A 3 20.06 10.87 7.56
CA GLU A 3 20.45 11.39 8.87
C GLU A 3 19.27 11.52 9.85
N ALA A 4 18.09 11.92 9.36
CA ALA A 4 16.87 12.07 10.16
C ALA A 4 16.41 10.69 10.69
N ILE A 5 16.40 9.68 9.82
CA ILE A 5 16.09 8.29 10.17
C ILE A 5 17.12 7.74 11.16
N ARG A 6 18.41 7.93 10.92
CA ARG A 6 19.49 7.48 11.82
C ARG A 6 19.36 8.09 13.21
N LYS A 7 18.88 9.33 13.30
CA LYS A 7 18.60 10.04 14.56
C LYS A 7 17.21 9.72 15.15
N ARG A 8 16.39 8.91 14.47
CA ARG A 8 14.97 8.65 14.80
C ARG A 8 14.16 9.93 14.98
N ARG A 9 14.38 10.91 14.09
CA ARG A 9 13.68 12.19 14.05
C ARG A 9 12.91 12.29 12.74
N LEU A 10 11.82 11.53 12.66
CA LEU A 10 10.98 11.48 11.45
C LEU A 10 10.07 12.71 11.32
N ASP A 11 9.94 13.47 12.41
CA ASP A 11 9.28 14.78 12.50
C ASP A 11 10.18 15.94 12.03
N ASP A 12 11.39 15.66 11.56
CA ASP A 12 12.31 16.69 11.04
C ASP A 12 11.68 17.46 9.87
N ASP A 13 11.64 18.79 9.98
CA ASP A 13 11.03 19.67 8.99
C ASP A 13 11.57 19.43 7.57
N SER A 14 12.86 19.13 7.42
CA SER A 14 13.44 18.88 6.10
C SER A 14 12.96 17.55 5.53
N PHE A 15 12.78 16.54 6.38
CA PHE A 15 12.24 15.25 5.98
C PHE A 15 10.79 15.38 5.50
N LEU A 16 9.93 16.00 6.33
CA LEU A 16 8.52 16.23 6.01
C LEU A 16 8.36 17.15 4.79
N TRP A 17 9.17 18.20 4.67
CA TRP A 17 9.15 19.10 3.53
C TRP A 17 9.50 18.40 2.22
N ILE A 18 10.48 17.51 2.21
CA ILE A 18 10.83 16.75 1.00
C ILE A 18 9.63 15.90 0.55
N LEU A 19 9.05 15.11 1.45
CA LEU A 19 7.94 14.22 1.13
C LEU A 19 6.66 14.95 0.73
N SER A 20 6.39 16.12 1.31
CA SER A 20 5.16 16.87 1.07
C SER A 20 5.21 17.84 -0.12
N THR A 21 6.41 18.27 -0.56
CA THR A 21 6.52 19.34 -1.58
C THR A 21 7.17 18.94 -2.89
N ARG A 22 7.93 17.83 -2.92
CA ARG A 22 8.63 17.41 -4.15
C ARG A 22 7.70 16.73 -5.13
N SER A 23 8.03 16.85 -6.41
CA SER A 23 7.29 16.15 -7.45
C SER A 23 7.46 14.64 -7.32
N ILE A 24 6.45 13.89 -7.76
CA ILE A 24 6.45 12.42 -7.70
C ILE A 24 7.70 11.84 -8.40
N SER A 25 8.07 12.38 -9.56
CA SER A 25 9.26 11.92 -10.30
C SER A 25 10.54 12.15 -9.51
N GLN A 26 10.70 13.31 -8.85
CA GLN A 26 11.87 13.57 -8.02
C GLN A 26 11.91 12.69 -6.77
N LEU A 27 10.77 12.43 -6.15
CA LEU A 27 10.67 11.55 -4.99
C LEU A 27 11.09 10.11 -5.33
N ARG A 28 10.61 9.60 -6.47
CA ARG A 28 11.00 8.27 -6.97
C ARG A 28 12.50 8.13 -7.15
N GLU A 29 13.15 9.10 -7.80
CA GLU A 29 14.61 9.12 -7.95
C GLU A 29 15.34 9.24 -6.62
N THR A 30 14.79 10.04 -5.68
CA THR A 30 15.36 10.18 -4.34
C THR A 30 15.35 8.85 -3.59
N PHE A 31 14.27 8.08 -3.68
CA PHE A 31 14.16 6.79 -3.00
C PHE A 31 14.97 5.70 -3.70
N ALA A 32 15.04 5.72 -5.03
CA ALA A 32 15.92 4.82 -5.79
C ALA A 32 17.40 5.07 -5.43
N THR A 33 17.81 6.34 -5.38
CA THR A 33 19.16 6.73 -4.95
C THR A 33 19.42 6.33 -3.50
N TYR A 34 18.43 6.49 -2.60
CA TYR A 34 18.53 6.05 -1.21
C TYR A 34 18.83 4.54 -1.14
N GLN A 35 18.05 3.73 -1.86
CA GLN A 35 18.24 2.27 -1.87
C GLN A 35 19.61 1.87 -2.43
N GLN A 36 20.12 2.55 -3.45
CA GLN A 36 21.45 2.30 -4.02
C GLN A 36 22.60 2.66 -3.06
N LEU A 37 22.41 3.66 -2.19
CA LEU A 37 23.45 4.13 -1.28
C LEU A 37 23.52 3.32 0.02
N PHE A 38 22.39 2.76 0.48
CA PHE A 38 22.27 2.12 1.79
C PHE A 38 21.89 0.64 1.74
N ASP A 39 21.69 0.07 0.54
CA ASP A 39 21.26 -1.32 0.30
C ASP A 39 19.94 -1.73 1.00
N HIS A 40 19.21 -0.76 1.53
CA HIS A 40 17.92 -0.90 2.19
C HIS A 40 16.94 0.14 1.65
N SER A 41 15.67 -0.24 1.53
CA SER A 41 14.65 0.70 1.08
C SER A 41 14.35 1.72 2.18
N LEU A 42 13.95 2.92 1.75
CA LEU A 42 13.52 3.97 2.68
C LEU A 42 12.36 3.49 3.59
N GLU A 43 11.46 2.66 3.04
CA GLU A 43 10.36 2.06 3.81
C GLU A 43 10.85 1.12 4.91
N GLN A 44 11.85 0.28 4.63
CA GLN A 44 12.43 -0.64 5.62
C GLN A 44 13.09 0.14 6.77
N ASP A 45 13.83 1.18 6.44
CA ASP A 45 14.53 1.99 7.42
C ASP A 45 13.58 2.79 8.32
N ILE A 46 12.46 3.31 7.78
CA ILE A 46 11.42 3.96 8.59
C ILE A 46 10.71 2.95 9.48
N ALA A 47 10.39 1.75 8.96
CA ALA A 47 9.77 0.69 9.76
C ALA A 47 10.67 0.22 10.93
N ASN A 48 11.99 0.40 10.82
CA ASN A 48 12.95 0.08 11.88
C ASN A 48 13.09 1.19 12.94
N CYS A 49 12.47 2.37 12.74
CA CYS A 49 12.49 3.46 13.73
C CYS A 49 11.48 3.24 14.86
N GLY A 50 10.31 2.68 14.55
CA GLY A 50 9.19 2.52 15.47
C GLY A 50 7.94 1.96 14.77
N GLU A 51 6.84 1.88 15.53
CA GLU A 51 5.52 1.44 15.05
C GLU A 51 4.43 2.49 15.36
N ASP A 52 4.80 3.75 15.49
CA ASP A 52 3.88 4.86 15.77
C ASP A 52 3.07 5.30 14.53
N ASP A 53 2.09 6.17 14.77
CA ASP A 53 1.20 6.68 13.73
C ASP A 53 1.95 7.46 12.65
N LEU A 54 3.03 8.17 13.00
CA LEU A 54 3.82 8.96 12.06
C LEU A 54 4.60 8.04 11.12
N GLU A 55 5.21 6.98 11.64
CA GLU A 55 5.96 6.00 10.84
C GLU A 55 5.05 5.29 9.84
N ASN A 56 3.88 4.84 10.30
CA ASN A 56 2.87 4.25 9.44
C ASN A 56 2.38 5.23 8.36
N LEU A 57 2.15 6.50 8.73
CA LEU A 57 1.74 7.55 7.80
C LEU A 57 2.82 7.83 6.74
N LEU A 58 4.08 7.89 7.13
CA LEU A 58 5.20 8.16 6.22
C LEU A 58 5.43 7.01 5.25
N ILE A 59 5.36 5.77 5.74
CA ILE A 59 5.43 4.57 4.89
C ILE A 59 4.26 4.58 3.89
N ALA A 60 3.04 4.89 4.34
CA ALA A 60 1.90 5.00 3.45
C ALA A 60 2.10 6.09 2.38
N ALA A 61 2.60 7.28 2.75
CA ALA A 61 2.87 8.36 1.81
C ALA A 61 3.93 7.96 0.75
N ILE A 62 4.99 7.28 1.16
CA ILE A 62 6.04 6.77 0.26
C ILE A 62 5.45 5.77 -0.74
N ARG A 63 4.65 4.81 -0.25
CA ARG A 63 4.00 3.80 -1.09
C ARG A 63 3.04 4.44 -2.09
N CYS A 64 2.14 5.32 -1.63
CA CYS A 64 1.20 6.03 -2.51
C CYS A 64 1.90 6.84 -3.61
N THR A 65 3.11 7.35 -3.34
CA THR A 65 3.90 8.12 -4.31
C THR A 65 4.57 7.22 -5.36
N CYS A 66 5.14 6.09 -4.91
CA CYS A 66 6.03 5.29 -5.76
C CYS A 66 5.35 4.08 -6.37
N ASN A 67 4.57 3.36 -5.56
CA ASN A 67 3.90 2.13 -5.92
C ASN A 67 2.49 2.12 -5.29
N PRO A 68 1.56 2.96 -5.77
CA PRO A 68 0.20 3.02 -5.22
C PRO A 68 -0.48 1.65 -5.24
N GLU A 69 -0.16 0.80 -6.21
CA GLU A 69 -0.69 -0.56 -6.32
C GLU A 69 -0.31 -1.43 -5.12
N LYS A 70 0.94 -1.31 -4.62
CA LYS A 70 1.38 -1.99 -3.39
C LYS A 70 0.65 -1.50 -2.15
N HIS A 71 0.35 -0.20 -2.09
CA HIS A 71 -0.45 0.35 -1.00
C HIS A 71 -1.84 -0.27 -0.99
N PHE A 72 -2.55 -0.27 -2.13
CA PHE A 72 -3.90 -0.84 -2.22
C PHE A 72 -3.91 -2.34 -2.01
N ALA A 73 -2.92 -3.09 -2.52
CA ALA A 73 -2.79 -4.52 -2.24
C ALA A 73 -2.69 -4.79 -0.73
N LYS A 74 -1.89 -3.99 -0.02
CA LYS A 74 -1.76 -4.08 1.44
C LYS A 74 -3.07 -3.72 2.16
N VAL A 75 -3.75 -2.64 1.77
CA VAL A 75 -5.04 -2.24 2.37
C VAL A 75 -6.08 -3.34 2.20
N ILE A 76 -6.18 -3.93 1.01
CA ILE A 76 -7.10 -5.05 0.76
C ILE A 76 -6.74 -6.24 1.65
N ARG A 77 -5.45 -6.60 1.73
CA ARG A 77 -5.00 -7.70 2.60
C ARG A 77 -5.36 -7.46 4.07
N GLU A 78 -5.04 -6.28 4.58
CA GLU A 78 -5.28 -5.94 5.99
C GLU A 78 -6.77 -5.88 6.32
N SER A 79 -7.62 -5.47 5.37
CA SER A 79 -9.07 -5.46 5.59
C SER A 79 -9.71 -6.85 5.77
N MET A 80 -9.02 -7.92 5.38
CA MET A 80 -9.50 -9.31 5.47
C MET A 80 -8.76 -10.13 6.54
N ILE A 81 -7.81 -9.52 7.27
CA ILE A 81 -7.08 -10.21 8.33
C ILE A 81 -7.80 -9.98 9.66
N GLY A 82 -8.18 -11.08 10.32
CA GLY A 82 -8.70 -11.05 11.69
C GLY A 82 -10.09 -11.65 11.78
N ILE A 83 -10.89 -11.13 12.71
CA ILE A 83 -12.29 -11.55 12.88
C ILE A 83 -13.17 -10.56 12.13
N GLY A 84 -13.84 -11.04 11.10
CA GLY A 84 -14.65 -10.22 10.21
C GLY A 84 -13.80 -9.50 9.17
N THR A 85 -14.46 -8.61 8.44
CA THR A 85 -13.87 -7.83 7.34
C THR A 85 -13.99 -6.35 7.69
N ASP A 86 -12.96 -5.55 7.49
CA ASP A 86 -13.11 -4.09 7.43
C ASP A 86 -13.71 -3.72 6.07
N GLU A 87 -15.03 -3.80 5.96
CA GLU A 87 -15.72 -3.57 4.69
C GLU A 87 -15.53 -2.14 4.21
N GLU A 88 -15.29 -1.16 5.08
CA GLU A 88 -15.06 0.23 4.67
C GLU A 88 -13.76 0.34 3.88
N SER A 89 -12.65 -0.19 4.41
CA SER A 89 -11.36 -0.18 3.73
C SER A 89 -11.36 -1.05 2.48
N LEU A 90 -11.98 -2.24 2.53
CA LEU A 90 -12.11 -3.13 1.38
C LEU A 90 -12.89 -2.45 0.24
N ASN A 91 -14.05 -1.87 0.56
CA ASN A 91 -14.89 -1.15 -0.41
C ASN A 91 -14.15 0.03 -1.00
N ARG A 92 -13.55 0.88 -0.16
CA ARG A 92 -12.84 2.07 -0.61
C ARG A 92 -11.71 1.70 -1.55
N ALA A 93 -10.93 0.66 -1.24
CA ALA A 93 -9.86 0.18 -2.11
C ALA A 93 -10.40 -0.38 -3.42
N ILE A 94 -11.36 -1.31 -3.39
CA ILE A 94 -11.83 -1.97 -4.61
C ILE A 94 -12.57 -0.99 -5.53
N VAL A 95 -13.54 -0.24 -4.98
CA VAL A 95 -14.38 0.68 -5.75
C VAL A 95 -13.56 1.80 -6.38
N SER A 96 -12.63 2.42 -5.63
CA SER A 96 -11.86 3.55 -6.15
C SER A 96 -10.81 3.15 -7.20
N ARG A 97 -10.44 1.86 -7.26
CA ARG A 97 -9.37 1.36 -8.14
C ARG A 97 -9.85 0.49 -9.29
N ALA A 98 -11.13 0.08 -9.27
CA ALA A 98 -11.75 -0.78 -10.28
C ALA A 98 -11.43 -0.33 -11.72
N GLU A 99 -11.58 0.96 -12.00
CA GLU A 99 -11.38 1.54 -13.33
C GLU A 99 -10.00 2.18 -13.54
N VAL A 100 -9.08 2.07 -12.57
CA VAL A 100 -7.78 2.77 -12.61
C VAL A 100 -6.62 1.81 -12.80
N ASP A 101 -6.45 0.85 -11.89
CA ASP A 101 -5.26 -0.02 -11.87
C ASP A 101 -5.48 -1.37 -11.14
N MET A 102 -6.73 -1.82 -11.04
CA MET A 102 -7.08 -3.08 -10.37
C MET A 102 -6.22 -4.29 -10.80
N LEU A 103 -5.94 -4.43 -12.10
CA LEU A 103 -5.11 -5.53 -12.60
C LEU A 103 -3.68 -5.48 -12.04
N LYS A 104 -3.11 -4.29 -11.89
CA LYS A 104 -1.77 -4.14 -11.32
C LYS A 104 -1.77 -4.38 -9.82
N ILE A 105 -2.84 -3.99 -9.12
CA ILE A 105 -3.04 -4.33 -7.71
C ILE A 105 -3.09 -5.85 -7.53
N GLU A 106 -3.79 -6.58 -8.41
CA GLU A 106 -3.83 -8.06 -8.38
C GLU A 106 -2.43 -8.67 -8.54
N ILE A 107 -1.61 -8.13 -9.45
CA ILE A 107 -0.21 -8.57 -9.66
C ILE A 107 0.65 -8.32 -8.42
N GLU A 108 0.59 -7.11 -7.86
CA GLU A 108 1.36 -6.75 -6.66
C GLU A 108 0.90 -7.54 -5.43
N TYR A 109 -0.41 -7.79 -5.28
CA TYR A 109 -0.96 -8.62 -4.21
C TYR A 109 -0.38 -10.03 -4.25
N ALA A 110 -0.36 -10.66 -5.43
CA ALA A 110 0.23 -11.97 -5.62
C ALA A 110 1.73 -11.99 -5.29
N ALA A 111 2.47 -10.97 -5.73
CA ALA A 111 3.90 -10.86 -5.45
C ALA A 111 4.20 -10.62 -3.96
N MET A 112 3.36 -9.87 -3.24
CA MET A 112 3.57 -9.51 -1.84
C MET A 112 3.15 -10.60 -0.86
N PHE A 113 2.08 -11.34 -1.15
CA PHE A 113 1.45 -12.24 -0.18
C PHE A 113 1.45 -13.71 -0.59
N ASP A 114 2.00 -14.04 -1.77
CA ASP A 114 1.95 -15.38 -2.36
C ASP A 114 0.52 -15.97 -2.35
N SER A 115 -0.46 -15.08 -2.62
CA SER A 115 -1.88 -15.39 -2.55
C SER A 115 -2.65 -14.73 -3.70
N ASN A 116 -3.84 -15.22 -3.99
CA ASN A 116 -4.68 -14.67 -5.04
C ASN A 116 -5.72 -13.72 -4.42
N LEU A 117 -5.63 -12.44 -4.80
CA LEU A 117 -6.52 -11.37 -4.30
C LEU A 117 -8.00 -11.76 -4.40
N VAL A 118 -8.41 -12.27 -5.56
CA VAL A 118 -9.81 -12.60 -5.84
C VAL A 118 -10.30 -13.77 -5.00
N LYS A 119 -9.47 -14.81 -4.84
CA LYS A 119 -9.79 -15.93 -3.93
C LYS A 119 -9.91 -15.48 -2.49
N ASP A 120 -9.03 -14.58 -2.05
CA ASP A 120 -9.06 -14.08 -0.68
C ASP A 120 -10.31 -13.24 -0.43
N VAL A 121 -10.67 -12.33 -1.34
CA VAL A 121 -11.92 -11.56 -1.27
C VAL A 121 -13.15 -12.47 -1.29
N CYS A 122 -13.15 -13.52 -2.12
CA CYS A 122 -14.23 -14.50 -2.17
C CYS A 122 -14.31 -15.34 -0.88
N GLY A 123 -13.18 -15.61 -0.22
CA GLY A 123 -13.14 -16.35 1.03
C GLY A 123 -13.65 -15.56 2.23
N ASP A 124 -13.52 -14.24 2.18
CA ASP A 124 -13.85 -13.35 3.31
C ASP A 124 -15.23 -12.68 3.16
N THR A 125 -15.80 -12.66 1.96
CA THR A 125 -17.11 -12.04 1.68
C THR A 125 -18.15 -13.08 1.23
N SER A 126 -19.43 -12.70 1.18
CA SER A 126 -20.49 -13.61 0.72
C SER A 126 -21.68 -12.89 0.06
N GLY A 127 -22.52 -13.67 -0.62
CA GLY A 127 -23.79 -13.24 -1.19
C GLY A 127 -23.65 -12.13 -2.24
N SER A 128 -24.63 -11.22 -2.28
CA SER A 128 -24.65 -10.12 -3.25
C SER A 128 -23.46 -9.17 -3.09
N TYR A 129 -22.91 -9.05 -1.88
CA TYR A 129 -21.76 -8.21 -1.60
C TYR A 129 -20.50 -8.75 -2.30
N GLN A 130 -20.23 -10.04 -2.14
CA GLN A 130 -19.15 -10.72 -2.86
C GLN A 130 -19.30 -10.56 -4.37
N ASN A 131 -20.49 -10.84 -4.92
CA ASN A 131 -20.73 -10.76 -6.36
C ASN A 131 -20.48 -9.34 -6.91
N PHE A 132 -20.82 -8.32 -6.13
CA PHE A 132 -20.54 -6.93 -6.48
C PHE A 132 -19.04 -6.64 -6.53
N LEU A 133 -18.27 -7.04 -5.51
CA LEU A 133 -16.82 -6.87 -5.49
C LEU A 133 -16.13 -7.64 -6.63
N MET A 134 -16.55 -8.87 -6.91
CA MET A 134 -16.05 -9.69 -8.01
C MET A 134 -16.24 -9.00 -9.36
N THR A 135 -17.43 -8.43 -9.57
CA THR A 135 -17.75 -7.68 -10.79
C THR A 135 -16.84 -6.46 -10.95
N LEU A 136 -16.59 -5.71 -9.87
CA LEU A 136 -15.67 -4.56 -9.88
C LEU A 136 -14.21 -4.95 -10.15
N MET A 137 -13.82 -6.17 -9.77
CA MET A 137 -12.51 -6.72 -10.08
C MET A 137 -12.43 -7.33 -11.49
N GLY A 138 -13.51 -7.23 -12.29
CA GLY A 138 -13.58 -7.76 -13.64
C GLY A 138 -13.62 -9.29 -13.71
N LYS A 139 -14.14 -9.95 -12.66
CA LYS A 139 -14.32 -11.40 -12.60
C LYS A 139 -15.79 -11.75 -12.69
N ASP A 140 -16.11 -12.89 -13.30
CA ASP A 140 -17.47 -13.41 -13.32
C ASP A 140 -17.80 -13.96 -11.92
N PRO A 141 -18.90 -13.52 -11.26
CA PRO A 141 -19.32 -14.09 -9.98
C PRO A 141 -19.74 -15.57 -10.05
N LEU A 142 -19.86 -16.14 -11.26
CA LEU A 142 -20.37 -17.49 -11.52
C LEU A 142 -19.31 -18.50 -11.99
N GLU A 143 -18.04 -18.09 -12.14
CA GLU A 143 -16.88 -18.96 -12.43
C GLU A 143 -16.03 -19.21 -11.18
#